data_AF-A0A820Q9G6-F1
#
_entry.id   AF-A0A820Q9G6-F1
#
_cell.length_a   1.000
_cell.length_b   1.000
_cell.length_c   1.000
_cell.angle_alpha   90.00
_cell.angle_beta   90.00
_cell.angle_gamma   90.00
#
_symmetry.space_group_name_H-M   'P 1'
#
loop_
_entity.id
_entity.type
_entity.pdbx_description
1 polymer ?
#
loop_
_entity_poly.entity_id
_entity_poly.type
_entity_poly.pdbx_seq_one_letter_code
_entity_poly.pdbx_strand_id
1 'polypeptide(L)' 'GYNVCQGDSGGPLVRRMRIPNTENFYWEQVGVTSATKDCGWNSTYPDIFINIPYYYDWIAATIKRAV' A
#
# COMPACT_ATOMS: atom_id res chain seq x y z
N GLY A 1 -8.04 5.38 -1.76
CA GLY A 1 -7.48 6.69 -1.40
C GLY A 1 -6.73 7.23 -2.59
N TYR A 2 -6.94 8.50 -2.93
CA TYR A 2 -6.19 9.19 -3.99
C TYR A 2 -4.86 9.74 -3.48
N ASN A 3 -4.82 10.15 -2.21
CA ASN A 3 -3.62 10.58 -1.48
C ASN A 3 -3.71 10.20 0.01
N VAL A 4 -2.61 10.32 0.76
CA VAL A 4 -2.53 10.01 2.21
C VAL A 4 -3.54 10.82 3.02
N CYS A 5 -3.76 12.09 2.69
CA CYS A 5 -4.67 12.97 3.43
C CYS A 5 -6.15 12.55 3.37
N GLN A 6 -6.58 11.96 2.24
CA GLN A 6 -7.95 11.47 2.09
C GLN A 6 -8.10 9.98 2.39
N GLY A 7 -6.99 9.28 2.66
CA GLY A 7 -7.02 7.90 3.11
C GLY A 7 -7.05 7.79 4.63
N ASP A 8 -7.34 6.58 5.10
CA ASP A 8 -7.16 6.25 6.51
C ASP A 8 -5.68 6.12 6.85
N SER A 9 -5.29 6.62 8.03
CA SER A 9 -3.95 6.37 8.57
C SER A 9 -3.76 4.87 8.80
N GLY A 10 -2.67 4.30 8.26
CA GLY A 10 -2.47 2.85 8.26
C GLY A 10 -3.29 2.09 7.20
N GLY A 11 -4.02 2.79 6.33
CA GLY A 11 -4.80 2.19 5.25
C GLY A 11 -3.93 1.60 4.12
N PRO A 12 -4.53 0.78 3.24
CA PRO A 12 -3.80 0.09 2.17
C PRO A 12 -3.53 0.98 0.95
N LEU A 13 -2.30 0.93 0.43
CA LEU A 13 -1.99 1.32 -0.94
C LEU A 13 -2.08 0.08 -1.84
N VAL A 14 -2.99 0.10 -2.80
CA VAL A 14 -3.28 -1.06 -3.67
C VAL A 14 -2.94 -0.79 -5.13
N ARG A 15 -2.44 -1.82 -5.81
CA ARG A 15 -2.14 -1.81 -7.25
C ARG A 15 -2.95 -2.89 -7.95
N ARG A 16 -3.55 -2.55 -9.09
CA ARG A 16 -4.22 -3.53 -9.96
C ARG A 16 -3.18 -4.27 -10.79
N MET A 17 -3.16 -5.58 -10.68
CA MET A 17 -2.22 -6.49 -11.35
C MET A 17 -2.98 -7.40 -12.32
N ARG A 18 -2.43 -7.64 -13.50
CA ARG A 18 -3.00 -8.58 -14.48
C ARG A 18 -2.56 -10.00 -14.13
N ILE A 19 -3.48 -10.95 -14.15
CA ILE A 19 -3.14 -12.37 -14.01
C ILE A 19 -2.49 -12.83 -15.33
N PRO A 20 -1.26 -13.40 -15.32
CA PRO A 20 -0.60 -13.86 -16.52
C PRO A 20 -1.49 -14.80 -17.35
N ASN A 21 -1.48 -14.63 -18.68
CA ASN A 21 -2.23 -15.46 -19.63
C ASN A 21 -3.76 -15.43 -19.48
N THR A 22 -4.32 -14.40 -18.85
CA THR A 22 -5.78 -14.20 -18.76
C THR A 22 -6.14 -12.72 -18.96
N GLU A 23 -7.42 -12.45 -19.18
CA GLU A 23 -7.98 -11.08 -19.15
C GLU A 23 -8.36 -10.62 -17.74
N ASN A 24 -8.12 -11.46 -16.73
CA ASN A 24 -8.50 -11.20 -15.35
C ASN A 24 -7.45 -10.37 -14.59
N PHE A 25 -7.92 -9.69 -13.55
CA PHE A 25 -7.10 -8.84 -12.68
C PHE A 25 -7.27 -9.23 -11.20
N TYR A 26 -6.25 -8.94 -10.41
CA TYR A 26 -6.30 -8.97 -8.95
C TYR A 26 -5.76 -7.66 -8.38
N TRP A 27 -6.08 -7.39 -7.13
CA TRP A 27 -5.56 -6.25 -6.38
C TRP A 27 -4.50 -6.73 -5.42
N GLU A 28 -3.34 -6.09 -5.46
CA GLU A 28 -2.23 -6.35 -4.56
C GLU A 28 -2.02 -5.15 -3.65
N GLN A 29 -1.89 -5.38 -2.35
CA GLN A 29 -1.50 -4.34 -1.41
C GLN A 29 0.03 -4.20 -1.44
N VAL A 30 0.51 -3.06 -1.91
CA VAL A 30 1.96 -2.79 -2.10
C VAL A 30 2.51 -1.84 -1.05
N GLY A 31 1.64 -1.15 -0.30
CA GLY A 31 2.07 -0.30 0.79
C GLY A 31 1.02 -0.05 1.86
N VAL A 32 1.46 0.66 2.89
CA VAL A 32 0.60 1.15 3.99
C VAL A 32 0.78 2.66 4.11
N THR A 33 -0.31 3.40 4.16
CA THR A 33 -0.33 4.86 4.37
C THR A 33 0.47 5.23 5.61
N SER A 34 1.47 6.12 5.47
CA SER A 34 2.30 6.57 6.59
C SER A 34 2.14 8.06 6.84
N ALA A 35 2.64 8.90 5.93
CA ALA A 35 2.72 10.33 6.16
C ALA A 35 2.68 11.11 4.86
N THR A 36 2.33 12.37 4.96
CA THR A 36 2.48 13.34 3.89
C THR A 36 2.75 14.70 4.52
N LYS A 37 3.41 15.59 3.78
CA LYS A 37 3.84 16.87 4.33
C LYS A 37 2.73 17.91 4.33
N ASP A 38 1.88 17.86 3.32
CA ASP A 38 0.81 18.82 3.10
C ASP A 38 -0.39 18.15 2.42
N CYS A 39 -1.57 18.73 2.62
CA CYS A 39 -2.81 18.24 2.07
C CYS A 39 -3.37 19.22 1.04
N GLY A 40 -3.91 18.69 -0.05
CA GLY A 40 -4.59 19.47 -1.07
C GLY A 40 -4.00 19.28 -2.46
N TRP A 41 -4.74 19.72 -3.48
CA TRP A 41 -4.38 19.47 -4.88
C TRP A 41 -3.11 20.20 -5.34
N ASN A 42 -2.74 21.27 -4.64
CA ASN A 42 -1.53 22.07 -4.90
C ASN A 42 -0.28 21.52 -4.18
N SER A 43 -0.39 20.40 -3.45
CA SER A 43 0.79 19.77 -2.86
C SER A 43 1.75 19.33 -3.96
N THR A 44 3.03 19.62 -3.75
CA THR A 44 4.13 19.15 -4.61
C THR A 44 4.91 18.02 -3.95
N TYR A 45 4.57 17.67 -2.70
CA TYR A 45 5.26 16.63 -1.97
C TYR A 45 4.63 15.27 -2.27
N PRO A 46 5.44 14.23 -2.49
CA PRO A 46 4.92 12.89 -2.63
C PRO A 46 4.41 12.38 -1.28
N ASP A 47 3.39 11.54 -1.36
CA ASP A 47 2.91 10.77 -0.24
C ASP A 47 3.91 9.66 0.15
N ILE A 48 4.05 9.42 1.45
CA ILE A 48 4.96 8.44 2.02
C ILE A 48 4.16 7.22 2.46
N PHE A 49 4.59 6.05 1.97
CA PHE A 49 4.02 4.75 2.28
C PHE A 49 5.08 3.81 2.84
N ILE A 50 4.69 2.91 3.73
CA ILE A 50 5.52 1.77 4.13
C ILE A 50 5.54 0.77 2.98
N ASN A 51 6.73 0.29 2.60
CA ASN A 51 6.95 -0.65 1.50
C ASN A 51 6.67 -2.10 1.94
N ILE A 52 5.50 -2.65 1.61
CA ILE A 52 5.11 -4.02 2.03
C ILE A 52 6.10 -5.09 1.54
N PRO A 53 6.52 -5.12 0.26
CA PRO A 53 7.52 -6.06 -0.22
C PRO A 53 8.79 -6.15 0.65
N TYR A 54 9.26 -5.03 1.21
CA TYR A 54 10.43 -5.02 2.10
C TYR A 54 10.18 -5.79 3.41
N TYR A 55 8.95 -5.77 3.92
CA TYR A 55 8.57 -6.41 5.18
C TYR A 55 7.95 -7.80 5.01
N TYR A 56 7.90 -8.33 3.78
CA TYR A 56 7.20 -9.58 3.47
C TYR A 56 7.61 -10.75 4.36
N ASP A 57 8.92 -10.96 4.54
CA ASP A 57 9.43 -12.08 5.35
C ASP A 57 9.03 -11.95 6.83
N TRP A 58 9.06 -10.74 7.38
CA TRP A 58 8.60 -10.48 8.74
C TRP A 58 7.10 -10.74 8.89
N ILE A 59 6.28 -10.29 7.93
CA ILE A 59 4.84 -10.54 7.92
C ILE A 59 4.57 -12.06 7.89
N ALA A 60 5.22 -12.78 6.97
CA ALA A 60 5.04 -14.22 6.81
C ALA A 60 5.48 -15.00 8.07
N ALA A 61 6.61 -14.63 8.68
CA ALA A 61 7.09 -15.23 9.92
C ALA A 61 6.15 -14.93 11.10
N THR A 62 5.61 -13.72 11.18
CA THR A 62 4.68 -13.31 12.25
C THR A 62 3.38 -14.09 12.16
N ILE A 63 2.81 -14.22 10.97
CA ILE A 63 1.59 -15.03 10.75
C ILE A 63 1.83 -16.47 11.17
N LYS A 64 2.95 -17.08 10.75
CA LYS A 64 3.28 -18.48 11.11
C LYS A 64 3.43 -18.72 12.61
N ARG A 65 3.83 -17.71 13.40
CA ARG A 65 3.97 -17.80 14.86
C ARG A 65 2.64 -17.60 15.60
N ALA A 66 1.68 -16.96 14.95
CA ALA A 66 0.37 -16.66 15.53
C ALA A 66 -0.62 -17.84 15.38
N VAL A 67 -0.21 -18.91 14.69
CA VAL A 67 -0.92 -20.19 14.57
C VAL A 67 -0.23 -21.22 15.47
#